data_AF-A0A6J6KQU6-F1
#
_entry.id   AF-A0A6J6KQU6-F1
#
_cell.length_a   1.000
_cell.length_b   1.000
_cell.length_c   1.000
_cell.angle_alpha   90.00
_cell.angle_beta   90.00
_cell.angle_gamma   90.00
#
_symmetry.space_group_name_H-M   'P 1'
#
loop_
_entity.id
_entity.type
_entity.pdbx_description
1 polymer ?
#
loop_
_entity_poly.entity_id
_entity_poly.type
_entity_poly.pdbx_seq_one_letter_code
_entity_poly.pdbx_strand_id
1 'polypeptide(L)'
;MTPLEIDGGKIVLINRGFVPLDAPQPLPPTGVVEITGRIRLSAERRTGAVSDSPTGVLTDIQRVDIDRLAQQLPAPVVDVYLEATQSTPADNEMLSIIAPPVFGNGPHLGYVGQWLLFSMCAIGGWIALVVREKRLLQKSAGK
;
A
#
# COMPACT_ATOMS: atom_id res chain seq x y z
N MET A 1 -4.69 7.00 14.91
CA MET A 1 -5.48 5.78 15.20
C MET A 1 -6.40 6.05 16.35
N THR A 2 -7.61 5.48 16.35
CA THR A 2 -8.59 5.66 17.43
C THR A 2 -8.90 4.28 18.05
N PRO A 3 -8.60 4.07 19.34
CA PRO A 3 -9.00 2.85 20.05
C PRO A 3 -10.53 2.78 20.19
N LEU A 4 -11.11 1.64 19.87
CA LEU A 4 -12.51 1.31 20.13
C LEU A 4 -12.57 0.11 21.06
N GLU A 5 -13.21 0.29 22.22
CA GLU A 5 -13.52 -0.83 23.11
C GLU A 5 -14.66 -1.66 22.52
N ILE A 6 -14.46 -2.98 22.51
CA ILE A 6 -15.45 -3.95 22.05
C ILE A 6 -15.83 -4.89 23.19
N ASP A 7 -16.94 -5.61 23.02
CA ASP A 7 -17.40 -6.61 23.96
C ASP A 7 -16.27 -7.58 24.38
N GLY A 8 -16.22 -7.89 25.67
CA GLY A 8 -15.16 -8.70 26.26
C GLY A 8 -13.91 -7.91 26.68
N GLY A 9 -13.97 -6.57 26.74
CA GLY A 9 -12.93 -5.71 27.32
C GLY A 9 -11.66 -5.66 26.48
N LYS A 10 -11.79 -5.86 25.16
CA LYS A 10 -10.69 -5.76 24.19
C LYS A 10 -10.78 -4.44 23.44
N ILE A 11 -9.66 -4.05 22.85
CA ILE A 11 -9.58 -2.88 21.97
C ILE A 11 -9.37 -3.34 20.54
N VAL A 12 -10.11 -2.74 19.61
CA VAL A 12 -9.76 -2.75 18.18
C VAL A 12 -9.29 -1.36 17.78
N LEU A 13 -8.19 -1.30 17.02
CA LEU A 13 -7.70 -0.02 16.49
C LEU A 13 -8.50 0.35 15.24
N ILE A 14 -9.02 1.58 15.21
CA ILE A 14 -9.76 2.12 14.06
C ILE A 14 -8.90 3.14 13.33
N ASN A 15 -8.68 2.89 12.04
CA ASN A 15 -8.23 3.90 11.08
C ASN A 15 -9.46 4.58 10.47
N ARG A 16 -9.73 5.81 10.90
CA ARG A 16 -10.89 6.62 10.48
C ARG A 16 -10.69 7.33 9.13
N GLY A 17 -9.52 7.18 8.51
CA GLY A 17 -9.15 7.87 7.29
C GLY A 17 -8.13 8.97 7.52
N PHE A 18 -8.14 9.98 6.65
CA PHE A 18 -7.17 11.07 6.68
C PHE A 18 -7.87 12.42 6.60
N VAL A 19 -7.19 13.44 7.12
CA VAL A 19 -7.59 14.84 7.04
C VAL A 19 -6.55 15.62 6.22
N PRO A 20 -6.89 16.82 5.71
CA PRO A 20 -5.89 17.74 5.17
C PRO A 20 -4.76 18.01 6.17
N LEU A 21 -3.56 18.30 5.66
CA LEU A 21 -2.35 18.41 6.50
C LEU A 21 -2.41 19.53 7.54
N ASP A 22 -3.16 20.58 7.24
CA ASP A 22 -3.38 21.78 8.03
C ASP A 22 -4.69 21.74 8.86
N ALA A 23 -5.44 20.65 8.78
CA ALA A 23 -6.67 20.48 9.53
C ALA A 23 -6.41 19.87 10.93
N PRO A 24 -7.12 20.33 11.97
CA PRO A 24 -7.08 19.68 13.26
C PRO A 24 -7.67 18.26 13.16
N GLN A 25 -7.13 17.33 13.94
CA GLN A 25 -7.68 15.99 14.00
C GLN A 25 -9.07 16.02 14.68
N PRO A 26 -10.14 15.54 14.01
CA PRO A 26 -11.48 15.58 14.56
C PRO A 26 -11.63 14.56 15.69
N LEU A 27 -12.40 14.96 16.72
CA LEU A 27 -12.81 14.07 17.79
C LEU A 27 -13.64 12.90 17.22
N PRO A 28 -13.53 11.69 17.79
CA PRO A 28 -14.39 10.57 17.41
C PRO A 28 -15.83 10.78 17.91
N PRO A 29 -16.83 10.14 17.27
CA PRO A 29 -18.17 10.03 17.83
C PRO A 29 -18.14 9.43 19.24
N THR A 30 -19.07 9.85 20.09
CA THR A 30 -19.16 9.39 21.49
C THR A 30 -20.26 8.34 21.66
N GLY A 31 -20.13 7.53 22.72
CA GLY A 31 -21.10 6.50 23.06
C GLY A 31 -20.89 5.19 22.29
N VAL A 32 -21.97 4.45 22.07
CA VAL A 32 -21.95 3.20 21.31
C VAL A 32 -21.86 3.54 19.82
N VAL A 33 -20.85 3.00 19.16
CA VAL A 33 -20.60 3.22 17.72
C VAL A 33 -20.59 1.88 16.98
N GLU A 34 -21.22 1.88 15.82
CA GLU A 34 -21.14 0.78 14.85
C GLU A 34 -20.22 1.20 13.71
N ILE A 35 -19.14 0.45 13.49
CA ILE A 35 -18.15 0.73 12.44
C ILE A 35 -18.18 -0.37 11.39
N THR A 36 -18.43 0.02 10.15
CA THR A 36 -18.22 -0.85 8.99
C THR A 36 -16.88 -0.49 8.37
N GLY A 37 -16.07 -1.50 8.06
CA GLY A 37 -14.74 -1.27 7.51
C GLY A 37 -14.07 -2.53 6.97
N ARG A 38 -12.83 -2.37 6.53
CA ARG A 38 -11.98 -3.46 6.04
C ARG A 38 -11.00 -3.89 7.12
N ILE A 39 -10.93 -5.19 7.37
CA ILE A 39 -9.94 -5.76 8.27
C ILE A 39 -8.56 -5.65 7.63
N ARG A 40 -7.59 -5.20 8.43
CA ARG A 40 -6.19 -5.09 8.05
C ARG A 40 -5.32 -5.77 9.11
N LEU A 41 -4.31 -6.48 8.65
CA LEU A 41 -3.29 -7.07 9.51
C LEU A 41 -2.31 -6.00 10.00
N SER A 42 -1.64 -6.27 11.11
CA SER A 42 -0.50 -5.46 11.56
C SER A 42 0.52 -5.26 10.43
N ALA A 43 1.03 -4.04 10.29
CA ALA A 43 1.98 -3.69 9.25
C ALA A 43 3.41 -4.08 9.66
N GLU A 44 4.06 -4.92 8.85
CA GLU A 44 5.46 -5.26 9.04
C GLU A 44 6.42 -4.21 8.48
N ARG A 45 7.60 -4.12 9.09
CA ARG A 45 8.67 -3.26 8.59
C ARG A 45 9.23 -3.81 7.28
N ARG A 46 9.30 -2.95 6.26
CA ARG A 46 10.08 -3.22 5.05
C ARG A 46 11.55 -2.86 5.25
N THR A 47 12.44 -3.59 4.58
CA THR A 47 13.88 -3.30 4.57
C THR A 47 14.13 -1.84 4.15
N GLY A 48 14.89 -1.10 4.97
CA GLY A 48 15.22 0.31 4.72
C GLY A 48 14.15 1.32 5.16
N ALA A 49 12.97 0.89 5.64
CA ALA A 49 11.96 1.80 6.15
C ALA A 49 12.35 2.42 7.51
N VAL A 50 11.90 3.65 7.75
CA VAL A 50 12.00 4.35 9.04
C VAL A 50 11.26 3.54 10.12
N SER A 51 11.76 3.59 11.36
CA SER A 51 11.14 2.93 12.50
C SER A 51 10.57 3.94 13.46
N ASP A 52 9.42 3.61 14.02
CA ASP A 52 8.88 4.26 15.20
C ASP A 52 9.81 4.03 16.41
N SER A 53 9.75 4.92 17.39
CA SER A 53 10.48 4.73 18.65
C SER A 53 10.02 3.44 19.33
N PRO A 54 10.94 2.55 19.75
CA PRO A 54 10.57 1.30 20.43
C PRO A 54 9.99 1.54 21.83
N THR A 55 10.18 2.74 22.39
CA THR A 55 9.77 3.09 23.76
C THR A 55 9.01 4.41 23.80
N GLY A 56 8.30 4.65 24.90
CA GLY A 56 7.53 5.88 25.12
C GLY A 56 6.17 5.86 24.43
N VAL A 57 5.47 7.00 24.50
CA VAL A 57 4.15 7.17 23.89
C VAL A 57 4.31 7.69 22.47
N LEU A 58 3.76 6.96 21.50
CA LEU A 58 3.70 7.39 20.10
C LEU A 58 2.48 8.29 19.91
N THR A 59 2.72 9.51 19.45
CA THR A 59 1.69 10.45 18.96
C THR A 59 1.48 10.31 17.46
N ASP A 60 2.53 9.89 16.76
CA ASP A 60 2.60 9.72 15.32
C ASP A 60 3.25 8.37 15.03
N ILE A 61 2.84 7.74 13.93
CA ILE A 61 3.33 6.42 13.55
C ILE A 61 3.73 6.39 12.08
N GLN A 62 4.83 5.71 11.79
CA GLN A 62 5.26 5.42 10.42
C GLN A 62 4.45 4.28 9.81
N ARG A 63 3.94 3.36 10.65
CA ARG A 63 3.10 2.23 10.23
C ARG A 63 2.18 1.78 11.34
N VAL A 64 1.17 0.99 11.00
CA VAL A 64 0.23 0.40 11.96
C VAL A 64 0.82 -0.88 12.55
N ASP A 65 1.76 -0.72 13.47
CA ASP A 65 2.34 -1.83 14.25
C ASP A 65 1.51 -2.04 15.52
N ILE A 66 0.66 -3.08 15.52
CA ILE A 66 -0.30 -3.33 16.59
C ILE A 66 0.41 -3.67 17.90
N ASP A 67 1.43 -4.51 17.87
CA ASP A 67 2.19 -4.92 19.07
C ASP A 67 2.85 -3.71 19.72
N ARG A 68 3.40 -2.81 18.90
CA ARG A 68 4.00 -1.58 19.40
C ARG A 68 2.96 -0.62 19.99
N LEU A 69 1.82 -0.46 19.33
CA LEU A 69 0.74 0.42 19.79
C LEU A 69 0.02 -0.12 21.04
N ALA A 70 -0.05 -1.45 21.21
CA ALA A 70 -0.68 -2.07 22.37
C ALA A 70 0.01 -1.70 23.69
N GLN A 71 1.31 -1.38 23.66
CA GLN A 71 2.10 -1.03 24.85
C GLN A 71 1.65 0.28 25.53
N GLN A 72 0.91 1.14 24.84
CA GLN A 72 0.39 2.41 25.38
C GLN A 72 -1.13 2.39 25.60
N LEU A 73 -1.77 1.22 25.49
CA LEU A 73 -3.22 1.07 25.61
C LEU A 73 -3.59 0.33 26.91
N PRO A 74 -4.75 0.65 27.51
CA PRO A 74 -5.11 0.16 28.84
C PRO A 74 -5.65 -1.28 28.84
N ALA A 75 -5.90 -1.87 27.67
CA ALA A 75 -6.51 -3.19 27.54
C ALA A 75 -5.93 -3.97 26.35
N PRO A 76 -6.09 -5.31 26.31
CA PRO A 76 -5.60 -6.13 25.21
C PRO A 76 -6.16 -5.67 23.85
N VAL A 77 -5.27 -5.50 22.89
CA VAL A 77 -5.62 -5.11 21.51
C VAL A 77 -5.76 -6.37 20.67
N VAL A 78 -6.76 -6.40 19.79
CA VAL A 78 -6.92 -7.49 18.81
C VAL A 78 -5.83 -7.41 17.75
N ASP A 79 -5.35 -8.55 17.24
CA ASP A 79 -4.25 -8.67 16.25
C ASP A 79 -4.58 -8.13 14.84
N VAL A 80 -5.69 -7.40 14.71
CA VAL A 80 -6.11 -6.71 13.49
C VAL A 80 -6.58 -5.30 13.81
N TYR A 81 -6.46 -4.41 12.83
CA TYR A 81 -7.08 -3.09 12.88
C TYR A 81 -8.15 -2.97 11.80
N LEU A 82 -9.11 -2.07 12.01
CA LEU A 82 -10.21 -1.82 11.08
C LEU A 82 -9.98 -0.50 10.36
N GLU A 83 -10.00 -0.54 9.03
CA GLU A 83 -10.03 0.64 8.19
C GLU A 83 -11.49 1.01 7.91
N ALA A 84 -11.97 2.05 8.60
CA ALA A 84 -13.37 2.44 8.57
C ALA A 84 -13.77 2.93 7.17
N THR A 85 -14.93 2.46 6.72
CA THR A 85 -15.62 2.92 5.50
C THR A 85 -16.93 3.61 5.83
N GLN A 86 -17.51 3.33 7.01
CA GLN A 86 -18.71 3.97 7.52
C GLN A 86 -18.74 3.87 9.06
N SER A 87 -19.38 4.84 9.71
CA SER A 87 -19.64 4.88 11.15
C SER A 87 -21.09 5.27 11.42
N THR A 88 -21.68 4.69 12.47
CA THR A 88 -22.95 5.12 13.05
C THR A 88 -22.78 5.29 14.56
N PRO A 89 -22.95 6.50 15.13
CA PRO A 89 -23.24 7.77 14.47
C PRO A 89 -22.20 8.16 13.42
N ALA A 90 -22.63 8.99 12.46
CA ALA A 90 -21.77 9.47 11.40
C ALA A 90 -20.53 10.17 11.98
N ASP A 91 -19.39 9.91 11.35
CA ASP A 91 -18.14 10.55 11.72
C ASP A 91 -18.06 11.98 11.14
N ASN A 92 -17.04 12.74 11.53
CA ASN A 92 -16.81 14.08 11.04
C ASN A 92 -16.60 14.11 9.52
N GLU A 93 -17.32 14.99 8.82
CA GLU A 93 -17.30 15.11 7.36
C GLU A 93 -15.93 15.52 6.78
N MET A 94 -15.03 16.07 7.60
CA MET A 94 -13.66 16.39 7.17
C MET A 94 -12.80 15.15 6.93
N LEU A 95 -13.20 13.99 7.47
CA LEU A 95 -12.48 12.74 7.26
C LEU A 95 -12.74 12.22 5.85
N SER A 96 -11.65 12.01 5.11
CA SER A 96 -11.67 11.29 3.85
C SER A 96 -11.39 9.82 4.09
N ILE A 97 -12.30 8.97 3.61
CA ILE A 97 -12.10 7.51 3.65
C ILE A 97 -10.96 7.11 2.72
N ILE A 98 -10.26 6.04 3.09
CA ILE A 98 -9.22 5.46 2.24
C ILE A 98 -9.92 4.78 1.06
N ALA A 99 -9.67 5.24 -0.17
CA ALA A 99 -10.29 4.65 -1.34
C ALA A 99 -9.96 3.15 -1.47
N PRO A 100 -10.88 2.32 -1.98
CA PRO A 100 -10.53 0.95 -2.34
C PRO A 100 -9.47 0.94 -3.44
N PRO A 101 -8.59 -0.08 -3.47
CA PRO A 101 -7.67 -0.25 -4.58
C PRO A 101 -8.47 -0.39 -5.88
N VAL A 102 -8.10 0.39 -6.89
CA VAL A 102 -8.70 0.28 -8.22
C VAL A 102 -7.95 -0.84 -8.95
N PHE A 103 -8.63 -1.94 -9.21
CA PHE A 103 -8.11 -3.01 -10.07
C PHE A 103 -8.28 -2.63 -11.54
N GLY A 104 -7.59 -1.55 -11.92
CA GLY A 104 -7.54 -1.06 -13.27
C GLY A 104 -6.36 -1.67 -14.01
N ASN A 105 -6.65 -2.32 -15.12
CA ASN A 105 -5.67 -2.58 -16.16
C ASN A 105 -5.28 -1.22 -16.78
N GLY A 106 -4.31 -0.51 -16.19
CA GLY A 106 -3.76 0.76 -16.71
C GLY A 106 -3.10 0.63 -18.10
N PRO A 107 -2.21 1.54 -18.53
CA PRO A 107 -1.63 1.51 -19.88
C PRO A 107 -0.53 0.42 -20.11
N HIS A 108 -0.57 -0.70 -19.38
CA HIS A 108 0.39 -1.81 -19.54
C HIS A 108 0.31 -2.46 -20.93
N LEU A 109 -0.81 -2.31 -21.65
CA LEU A 109 -0.93 -2.75 -23.05
C LEU A 109 0.03 -2.02 -23.99
N GLY A 110 0.27 -0.72 -23.79
CA GLY A 110 1.22 0.04 -24.61
C GLY A 110 2.66 -0.45 -24.38
N TYR A 111 2.99 -0.75 -23.13
CA TYR A 111 4.29 -1.30 -22.74
C TYR A 111 4.56 -2.69 -23.34
N VAL A 112 3.54 -3.56 -23.39
CA VAL A 112 3.63 -4.85 -24.09
C VAL A 112 3.97 -4.65 -25.56
N GLY A 113 3.28 -3.73 -26.25
CA GLY A 113 3.56 -3.42 -27.65
C GLY A 113 4.99 -2.91 -27.87
N GLN A 114 5.48 -2.05 -26.97
CA GLN A 114 6.86 -1.55 -27.01
C GLN A 114 7.89 -2.67 -26.90
N TRP A 115 7.70 -3.61 -25.97
CA TRP A 115 8.61 -4.76 -25.82
C TRP A 115 8.60 -5.71 -27.01
N LEU A 116 7.43 -5.92 -27.62
CA LEU A 116 7.33 -6.71 -28.85
C LEU A 116 8.12 -6.05 -29.98
N LEU A 117 7.99 -4.72 -30.14
CA LEU A 117 8.75 -3.96 -31.13
C LEU A 117 10.25 -4.06 -30.90
N PHE A 118 10.72 -3.85 -29.66
CA PHE A 118 12.14 -3.96 -29.32
C PHE A 118 12.69 -5.37 -29.55
N SER A 119 11.93 -6.39 -29.18
CA SER A 119 12.30 -7.79 -29.41
C SER A 119 12.42 -8.08 -30.91
N MET A 120 11.48 -7.61 -31.73
CA MET A 120 11.54 -7.75 -33.20
C MET A 120 12.76 -7.03 -33.79
N CYS A 121 13.05 -5.80 -33.34
CA CYS A 121 14.23 -5.05 -33.80
C CYS A 121 15.53 -5.76 -33.40
N ALA A 122 15.63 -6.30 -32.17
CA ALA A 122 16.80 -7.03 -31.71
C ALA A 122 17.03 -8.31 -32.52
N ILE A 123 15.97 -9.11 -32.73
CA ILE A 123 16.03 -10.33 -33.54
C ILE A 123 16.39 -9.99 -35.00
N GLY A 124 15.71 -8.99 -35.58
CA GLY A 124 15.98 -8.54 -36.95
C GLY A 124 17.39 -8.01 -37.16
N GLY A 125 17.87 -7.19 -36.23
CA GLY A 125 19.24 -6.68 -36.22
C GLY A 125 20.29 -7.80 -36.12
N TRP A 126 20.07 -8.77 -35.23
CA TRP A 126 20.91 -9.95 -35.10
C TRP A 126 20.96 -10.76 -36.40
N ILE A 127 19.80 -11.07 -36.99
CA ILE A 127 19.72 -11.80 -38.27
C ILE A 127 20.47 -11.04 -39.37
N ALA A 128 20.27 -9.72 -39.47
CA ALA A 128 20.94 -8.89 -40.47
C ALA A 128 22.47 -8.93 -40.32
N LEU A 129 22.98 -8.87 -39.08
CA LEU A 129 24.42 -8.98 -38.80
C LEU A 129 24.97 -10.35 -39.23
N VAL A 130 24.32 -11.45 -38.84
CA VAL A 130 24.74 -12.82 -39.19
C VAL A 130 24.73 -13.03 -40.71
N VAL A 131 23.70 -12.57 -41.42
CA VAL A 131 23.62 -12.69 -42.89
C VAL A 131 24.71 -11.86 -43.56
N ARG A 132 24.98 -10.64 -43.06
CA ARG A 132 26.07 -9.79 -43.57
C ARG A 132 27.42 -10.47 -43.40
N GLU A 133 27.71 -11.02 -42.22
CA GLU A 133 28.98 -11.70 -41.94
C GLU A 133 29.19 -12.94 -42.83
N LYS A 134 28.17 -13.80 -42.97
CA LYS A 134 28.23 -14.97 -43.87
C LYS A 134 28.54 -14.57 -45.32
N ARG A 135 27.91 -13.51 -45.83
CA ARG A 135 28.17 -13.00 -47.20
C ARG A 135 29.59 -12.48 -47.37
N LEU A 136 30.15 -11.82 -46.34
CA LEU A 136 31.53 -11.34 -46.37
C LEU A 136 32.53 -12.51 -46.43
N LEU A 137 32.33 -13.54 -45.61
CA LEU A 137 33.18 -14.74 -45.58
C LEU A 137 33.15 -15.51 -46.91
N GLN A 138 31.97 -15.64 -47.54
CA GLN A 138 31.84 -16.27 -48.86
C GLN A 138 32.59 -15.49 -49.94
N LYS A 139 32.52 -14.16 -49.91
CA LYS A 139 33.22 -13.30 -50.87
C LYS A 139 34.74 -13.33 -50.71
N SER A 140 35.25 -13.54 -49.50
CA SER A 140 36.69 -13.69 -49.25
C SER A 140 37.24 -15.07 -49.61
N ALA A 141 36.41 -16.13 -49.57
CA ALA A 141 36.83 -17.50 -49.90
C ALA A 141 36.80 -17.83 -51.40
N GLY A 142 36.09 -17.01 -52.20
CA GLY A 142 36.01 -17.17 -53.66
C GLY A 142 37.04 -16.38 -54.47
N LYS A 143 38.06 -15.80 -53.83
CA LYS A 143 39.14 -15.02 -54.43
C LYS A 143 40.48 -15.65 -54.11
#